data_AF-A0A2N2GVL7-F1
#
_entry.id   AF-A0A2N2GVL7-F1
#
_cell.length_a   1.000
_cell.length_b   1.000
_cell.length_c   1.000
_cell.angle_alpha   90.00
_cell.angle_beta   90.00
_cell.angle_gamma   90.00
#
_symmetry.space_group_name_H-M   'P 1'
#
loop_
_entity.id
_entity.type
_entity.pdbx_description
1 polymer ?
#
loop_
_entity_poly.entity_id
_entity_poly.type
_entity_poly.pdbx_seq_one_letter_code
_entity_poly.pdbx_strand_id
1 'polypeptide(L)'
;MKRSATKKTVPTHVRLDPGGWFHHWFPELDFQSVFVAVTGCAALILYLYHGKPEDFVRMFPHFAKTLPAAKVGLYSYLYSHVAAFALLMCLPVALSWFFLKLTPADLGIRFAGAGREFRIVLLLFLAFVPVVILMSQTAGFQAKYPKLPLIKNSFDYFVMYQAAYLIKWLAWEFFFRGYLLFGLYKRYGEGAILFSTMPFVVAHWGKPEAEIFAAIAAGFILCRLSLNGRSIMPGMVLHFLVAGSMDFMNCTFWR
;
A
#
# COMPACT_ATOMS: atom_id res chain seq x y z
N MET A 1 18.93 45.69 57.20
CA MET A 1 18.83 44.28 56.77
C MET A 1 18.65 44.22 55.25
N LYS A 2 19.69 43.85 54.50
CA LYS A 2 19.64 43.68 53.04
C LYS A 2 19.00 42.32 52.70
N ARG A 3 17.92 42.32 51.90
CA ARG A 3 17.28 41.12 51.36
C ARG A 3 18.23 40.45 50.36
N SER A 4 18.62 39.21 50.62
CA SER A 4 19.34 38.34 49.68
C SER A 4 18.36 37.79 48.65
N ALA A 5 18.59 38.12 47.38
CA ALA A 5 17.84 37.57 46.25
C ALA A 5 18.43 36.21 45.86
N THR A 6 17.72 35.13 46.14
CA THR A 6 18.00 33.80 45.60
C THR A 6 17.66 33.78 44.11
N LYS A 7 18.69 33.90 43.26
CA LYS A 7 18.59 33.60 41.82
C LYS A 7 18.20 32.12 41.66
N LYS A 8 16.94 31.86 41.31
CA LYS A 8 16.52 30.56 40.76
C LYS A 8 17.26 30.37 39.43
N THR A 9 18.17 29.42 39.39
CA THR A 9 18.76 28.91 38.15
C THR A 9 17.68 28.21 37.36
N VAL A 10 17.20 28.85 36.29
CA VAL A 10 16.35 28.21 35.27
C VAL A 10 17.22 27.14 34.60
N PRO A 11 16.80 25.85 34.54
CA PRO A 11 17.60 24.83 33.90
C PRO A 11 17.74 25.16 32.42
N THR A 12 18.98 25.41 32.03
CA THR A 12 19.42 25.62 30.66
C THR A 12 19.00 24.43 29.80
N HIS A 13 18.33 24.73 28.68
CA HIS A 13 17.98 23.84 27.57
C HIS A 13 18.54 22.41 27.69
N VAL A 14 17.65 21.45 27.97
CA VAL A 14 17.92 20.04 27.74
C VAL A 14 18.26 19.91 26.25
N ARG A 15 19.56 19.81 25.93
CA ARG A 15 19.98 19.36 24.61
C ARG A 15 19.42 17.96 24.46
N LEU A 16 18.41 17.81 23.62
CA LEU A 16 17.94 16.50 23.18
C LEU A 16 19.11 15.87 22.44
N ASP A 17 19.84 14.98 23.12
CA ASP A 17 20.72 14.02 22.47
C ASP A 17 19.82 13.03 21.73
N PRO A 18 19.72 13.10 20.38
CA PRO A 18 18.79 12.25 19.65
C PRO A 18 19.13 10.77 19.79
N GLY A 19 20.41 10.44 20.00
CA GLY A 19 20.86 9.07 20.25
C GLY A 19 20.46 8.60 21.65
N GLY A 20 20.75 9.40 22.67
CA GLY A 20 20.36 9.13 24.06
C GLY A 20 18.84 9.03 24.26
N TRP A 21 18.05 9.87 23.59
CA TRP A 21 16.59 9.82 23.64
C TRP A 21 16.05 8.52 23.02
N PHE A 22 16.56 8.12 21.85
CA PHE A 22 16.12 6.90 21.18
C PHE A 22 16.39 5.65 22.04
N HIS A 23 17.61 5.50 22.53
CA HIS A 23 18.00 4.36 23.35
C HIS A 23 17.28 4.30 24.70
N HIS A 24 16.83 5.46 25.23
CA HIS A 24 16.05 5.51 26.45
C HIS A 24 14.66 4.87 26.29
N TRP A 25 13.96 5.16 25.19
CA TRP A 25 12.60 4.64 24.94
C TRP A 25 12.58 3.28 24.24
N PHE A 26 13.61 2.96 23.48
CA PHE A 26 13.71 1.73 22.68
C PHE A 26 15.04 1.00 22.92
N PRO A 27 15.31 0.51 24.14
CA PRO A 27 16.60 -0.09 24.47
C PRO A 27 16.90 -1.36 23.68
N GLU A 28 15.88 -2.11 23.25
CA GLU A 28 16.03 -3.38 22.52
C GLU A 28 15.76 -3.29 21.02
N LEU A 29 15.30 -2.13 20.51
CA LEU A 29 14.99 -1.97 19.08
C LEU A 29 16.09 -1.20 18.37
N ASP A 30 16.36 -1.58 17.13
CA ASP A 30 17.25 -0.81 16.26
C ASP A 30 16.50 0.38 15.63
N PHE A 31 17.26 1.40 15.23
CA PHE A 31 16.73 2.61 14.60
C PHE A 31 15.90 2.31 13.34
N GLN A 32 16.33 1.36 12.50
CA GLN A 32 15.63 1.02 11.27
C GLN A 32 14.23 0.46 11.58
N SER A 33 14.10 -0.40 12.59
CA SER A 33 12.82 -0.95 13.02
C SER A 33 11.81 0.12 13.41
N VAL A 34 12.22 1.05 14.29
CA VAL A 34 11.35 2.14 14.73
C VAL A 34 11.06 3.11 13.58
N PHE A 35 12.08 3.44 12.77
CA PHE A 35 11.93 4.32 11.63
C PHE A 35 10.89 3.77 10.65
N VAL A 36 11.04 2.54 10.17
CA VAL A 36 10.12 1.89 9.21
C VAL A 36 8.70 1.82 9.76
N ALA A 37 8.53 1.50 11.04
CA ALA A 37 7.21 1.44 11.66
C ALA A 37 6.53 2.82 11.69
N VAL A 38 7.23 3.86 12.17
CA VAL A 38 6.68 5.22 12.31
C VAL A 38 6.37 5.84 10.96
N THR A 39 7.32 5.82 10.02
CA THR A 39 7.13 6.37 8.68
C THR A 39 6.14 5.55 7.86
N GLY A 40 6.08 4.22 8.08
CA GLY A 40 5.08 3.33 7.49
C GLY A 40 3.67 3.73 7.95
N CYS A 41 3.46 3.90 9.25
CA CYS A 41 2.20 4.42 9.79
C CYS A 41 1.85 5.78 9.19
N ALA A 42 2.79 6.73 9.17
CA ALA A 42 2.56 8.06 8.62
C ALA A 42 2.18 8.01 7.13
N ALA A 43 2.92 7.27 6.30
CA ALA A 43 2.65 7.10 4.88
C ALA A 43 1.28 6.45 4.62
N LEU A 44 0.93 5.41 5.37
CA LEU A 44 -0.36 4.75 5.25
C LEU A 44 -1.52 5.67 5.68
N ILE A 45 -1.37 6.39 6.79
CA ILE A 45 -2.38 7.35 7.26
C ILE A 45 -2.59 8.45 6.22
N LEU A 46 -1.51 9.04 5.69
CA LEU A 46 -1.59 10.06 4.66
C LEU A 46 -2.32 9.53 3.42
N TYR A 47 -2.03 8.30 2.99
CA TYR A 47 -2.75 7.69 1.87
C TYR A 47 -4.23 7.42 2.18
N LEU A 48 -4.56 6.95 3.39
CA LEU A 48 -5.93 6.65 3.77
C LEU A 48 -6.80 7.90 3.93
N TYR A 49 -6.22 9.04 4.33
CA TYR A 49 -6.93 10.32 4.52
C TYR A 49 -6.91 11.25 3.32
N HIS A 50 -5.95 11.09 2.42
CA HIS A 50 -5.76 12.01 1.30
C HIS A 50 -5.61 11.31 -0.04
N GLY A 51 -5.33 10.02 -0.11
CA GLY A 51 -5.01 9.31 -1.35
C GLY A 51 -6.15 8.49 -1.94
N LYS A 52 -7.38 8.58 -1.43
CA LYS A 52 -8.51 7.78 -1.93
C LYS A 52 -9.21 8.49 -3.11
N PRO A 53 -9.97 7.76 -3.96
CA PRO A 53 -10.67 8.38 -5.09
C PRO A 53 -11.57 9.56 -4.71
N GLU A 54 -12.29 9.44 -3.60
CA GLU A 54 -13.17 10.47 -3.03
C GLU A 54 -12.44 11.78 -2.66
N ASP A 55 -11.13 11.72 -2.42
CA ASP A 55 -10.34 12.88 -2.02
C ASP A 55 -10.00 13.79 -3.20
N PHE A 56 -10.08 13.31 -4.45
CA PHE A 56 -9.73 14.11 -5.62
C PHE A 56 -10.55 15.40 -5.71
N VAL A 57 -11.89 15.30 -5.57
CA VAL A 57 -12.79 16.47 -5.67
C VAL A 57 -12.55 17.43 -4.51
N ARG A 58 -12.22 16.89 -3.33
CA ARG A 58 -11.89 17.68 -2.13
C ARG A 58 -10.56 18.42 -2.28
N MET A 59 -9.54 17.80 -2.86
CA MET A 59 -8.21 18.37 -3.03
C MET A 59 -8.12 19.32 -4.24
N PHE A 60 -8.87 19.04 -5.32
CA PHE A 60 -8.82 19.81 -6.56
C PHE A 60 -10.21 20.29 -7.01
N PRO A 61 -10.95 21.05 -6.19
CA PRO A 61 -12.34 21.40 -6.48
C PRO A 61 -12.49 22.26 -7.75
N HIS A 62 -11.55 23.17 -8.01
CA HIS A 62 -11.58 24.02 -9.20
C HIS A 62 -11.37 23.22 -10.48
N PHE A 63 -10.42 22.28 -10.46
CA PHE A 63 -10.16 21.41 -11.62
C PHE A 63 -11.29 20.41 -11.83
N ALA A 64 -11.84 19.83 -10.76
CA ALA A 64 -12.98 18.92 -10.86
C ALA A 64 -14.20 19.58 -11.52
N LYS A 65 -14.44 20.88 -11.25
CA LYS A 65 -15.54 21.64 -11.87
C LYS A 65 -15.36 21.90 -13.37
N THR A 66 -14.14 21.86 -13.90
CA THR A 66 -13.91 22.05 -15.35
C THR A 66 -14.04 20.74 -16.13
N LEU A 67 -14.08 19.59 -15.45
CA LEU A 67 -14.18 18.29 -16.08
C LEU A 67 -15.64 17.93 -16.40
N PRO A 68 -15.91 17.26 -17.54
CA PRO A 68 -17.19 16.62 -17.76
C PRO A 68 -17.48 15.61 -16.65
N ALA A 69 -18.74 15.53 -16.19
CA ALA A 69 -19.15 14.65 -15.09
C ALA A 69 -18.69 13.19 -15.28
N ALA A 70 -18.77 12.70 -16.52
CA ALA A 70 -18.32 11.35 -16.88
C ALA A 70 -16.82 11.12 -16.63
N LYS A 71 -15.98 12.16 -16.75
CA LYS A 71 -14.51 12.08 -16.56
C LYS A 71 -14.06 12.29 -15.13
N VAL A 72 -14.88 12.89 -14.25
CA VAL A 72 -14.52 13.10 -12.84
C VAL A 72 -14.11 11.79 -12.16
N GLY A 73 -14.84 10.70 -12.43
CA GLY A 73 -14.49 9.37 -11.91
C GLY A 73 -13.12 8.87 -12.37
N LEU A 74 -12.78 9.06 -13.65
CA LEU A 74 -11.47 8.67 -14.18
C LEU A 74 -10.34 9.42 -13.45
N TYR A 75 -10.43 10.75 -13.34
CA TYR A 75 -9.41 11.54 -12.65
C TYR A 75 -9.35 11.22 -11.16
N SER A 76 -10.49 10.92 -10.52
CA SER A 76 -10.54 10.49 -9.13
C SER A 76 -9.74 9.21 -8.90
N TYR A 77 -9.94 8.22 -9.76
CA TYR A 77 -9.13 7.01 -9.68
C TYR A 77 -7.66 7.29 -10.02
N LEU A 78 -7.34 7.96 -11.13
CA LEU A 78 -5.95 8.26 -11.51
C LEU A 78 -5.21 8.99 -10.37
N TYR A 79 -5.86 9.97 -9.73
CA TYR A 79 -5.36 10.61 -8.53
C TYR A 79 -5.02 9.60 -7.45
N SER A 80 -5.94 8.69 -7.11
CA SER A 80 -5.68 7.67 -6.08
C SER A 80 -4.53 6.72 -6.42
N HIS A 81 -4.29 6.45 -7.71
CA HIS A 81 -3.19 5.60 -8.17
C HIS A 81 -1.86 6.34 -8.05
N VAL A 82 -1.83 7.62 -8.46
CA VAL A 82 -0.66 8.49 -8.31
C VAL A 82 -0.35 8.75 -6.83
N ALA A 83 -1.37 8.99 -6.01
CA ALA A 83 -1.21 9.17 -4.57
C ALA A 83 -0.65 7.91 -3.90
N ALA A 84 -1.14 6.72 -4.27
CA ALA A 84 -0.57 5.46 -3.81
C ALA A 84 0.91 5.34 -4.22
N PHE A 85 1.23 5.61 -5.49
CA PHE A 85 2.62 5.55 -5.97
C PHE A 85 3.53 6.53 -5.22
N ALA A 86 3.10 7.77 -5.04
CA ALA A 86 3.87 8.79 -4.34
C ALA A 86 4.06 8.45 -2.86
N LEU A 87 2.98 8.16 -2.14
CA LEU A 87 2.99 8.02 -0.67
C LEU A 87 3.41 6.63 -0.20
N LEU A 88 3.04 5.58 -0.93
CA LEU A 88 3.30 4.20 -0.53
C LEU A 88 4.55 3.61 -1.18
N MET A 89 5.10 4.23 -2.24
CA MET A 89 6.32 3.76 -2.90
C MET A 89 7.43 4.80 -2.96
N CYS A 90 7.26 5.93 -3.66
CA CYS A 90 8.33 6.91 -3.82
C CYS A 90 8.84 7.45 -2.48
N LEU A 91 7.92 7.82 -1.58
CA LEU A 91 8.26 8.33 -0.26
C LEU A 91 9.02 7.28 0.57
N PRO A 92 8.54 6.03 0.78
CA PRO A 92 9.31 5.05 1.54
C PRO A 92 10.61 4.62 0.86
N VAL A 93 10.70 4.57 -0.47
CA VAL A 93 11.98 4.36 -1.19
C VAL A 93 12.96 5.47 -0.86
N ALA A 94 12.55 6.73 -0.99
CA ALA A 94 13.40 7.88 -0.70
C ALA A 94 13.86 7.86 0.77
N LEU A 95 12.94 7.66 1.71
CA LEU A 95 13.26 7.57 3.14
C LEU A 95 14.25 6.44 3.44
N SER A 96 14.04 5.26 2.84
CA SER A 96 14.94 4.12 2.99
C SER A 96 16.33 4.38 2.42
N TRP A 97 16.40 4.99 1.25
CA TRP A 97 17.66 5.32 0.60
C TRP A 97 18.46 6.35 1.41
N PHE A 98 17.83 7.45 1.82
CA PHE A 98 18.54 8.56 2.47
C PHE A 98 18.92 8.24 3.91
N PHE A 99 18.00 7.66 4.69
CA PHE A 99 18.17 7.47 6.15
C PHE A 99 18.65 6.07 6.54
N LEU A 100 18.26 5.03 5.80
CA LEU A 100 18.60 3.64 6.14
C LEU A 100 19.68 3.03 5.25
N LYS A 101 20.03 3.71 4.14
CA LYS A 101 20.96 3.23 3.11
C LYS A 101 20.52 1.90 2.48
N LEU A 102 19.21 1.63 2.47
CA LEU A 102 18.64 0.47 1.80
C LEU A 102 18.33 0.82 0.35
N THR A 103 18.70 -0.08 -0.56
CA THR A 103 18.39 0.04 -1.98
C THR A 103 16.98 -0.49 -2.29
N PRO A 104 16.38 -0.11 -3.45
CA PRO A 104 15.14 -0.73 -3.93
C PRO A 104 15.19 -2.26 -3.98
N ALA A 105 16.36 -2.82 -4.30
CA ALA A 105 16.57 -4.26 -4.35
C ALA A 105 16.56 -4.90 -2.94
N ASP A 106 17.01 -4.21 -1.91
CA ASP A 106 16.91 -4.68 -0.51
C ASP A 106 15.46 -4.75 -0.04
N LEU A 107 14.61 -3.89 -0.62
CA LEU A 107 13.17 -3.84 -0.39
C LEU A 107 12.37 -4.69 -1.39
N GLY A 108 13.00 -5.67 -2.04
CA GLY A 108 12.32 -6.64 -2.90
C GLY A 108 11.85 -6.12 -4.26
N ILE A 109 12.28 -4.93 -4.70
CA ILE A 109 12.10 -4.50 -6.10
C ILE A 109 13.13 -5.26 -6.95
N ARG A 110 12.81 -6.52 -7.25
CA ARG A 110 13.63 -7.45 -8.04
C ARG A 110 12.75 -8.18 -9.04
N PHE A 111 13.23 -8.31 -10.28
CA PHE A 111 12.52 -9.05 -11.33
C PHE A 111 13.04 -10.48 -11.50
N ALA A 112 14.21 -10.80 -10.95
CA ALA A 112 14.82 -12.11 -11.02
C ALA A 112 14.58 -12.94 -9.75
N GLY A 113 14.58 -14.27 -9.88
CA GLY A 113 14.56 -15.20 -8.74
C GLY A 113 13.18 -15.64 -8.26
N ALA A 114 12.10 -15.11 -8.84
CA ALA A 114 10.71 -15.39 -8.40
C ALA A 114 9.92 -16.32 -9.35
N GLY A 115 10.61 -17.09 -10.20
CA GLY A 115 9.97 -17.88 -11.26
C GLY A 115 9.00 -18.94 -10.75
N ARG A 116 9.31 -19.58 -9.61
CA ARG A 116 8.41 -20.54 -8.96
C ARG A 116 7.19 -19.83 -8.36
N GLU A 117 7.41 -18.67 -7.79
CA GLU A 117 6.41 -17.85 -7.10
C GLU A 117 5.39 -17.31 -8.12
N PHE A 118 5.81 -16.95 -9.33
CA PHE A 118 4.90 -16.65 -10.44
C PHE A 118 4.01 -17.84 -10.84
N ARG A 119 4.51 -19.08 -10.81
CA ARG A 119 3.68 -20.27 -11.05
C ARG A 119 2.64 -20.46 -9.95
N ILE A 120 3.03 -20.25 -8.69
CA ILE A 120 2.09 -20.31 -7.56
C ILE A 120 1.02 -19.22 -7.70
N VAL A 121 1.41 -17.99 -8.06
CA VAL A 121 0.49 -16.88 -8.34
C VAL A 121 -0.49 -17.23 -9.44
N LEU A 122 -0.03 -17.85 -10.53
CA LEU A 122 -0.92 -18.30 -11.60
C LEU A 122 -1.94 -19.32 -11.08
N LEU A 123 -1.51 -20.32 -10.29
CA LEU A 123 -2.41 -21.30 -9.70
C LEU A 123 -3.42 -20.67 -8.74
N LEU A 124 -2.97 -19.74 -7.88
CA LEU A 124 -3.85 -19.00 -6.97
C LEU A 124 -4.86 -18.16 -7.74
N PHE A 125 -4.44 -17.48 -8.80
CA PHE A 125 -5.33 -16.71 -9.66
C PHE A 125 -6.37 -17.62 -10.32
N LEU A 126 -5.95 -18.74 -10.92
CA LEU A 126 -6.87 -19.70 -11.55
C LEU A 126 -7.87 -20.29 -10.54
N ALA A 127 -7.45 -20.56 -9.30
CA ALA A 127 -8.35 -20.99 -8.24
C ALA A 127 -9.35 -19.89 -7.82
N PHE A 128 -8.98 -18.61 -7.95
CA PHE A 128 -9.83 -17.47 -7.61
C PHE A 128 -10.81 -17.10 -8.75
N VAL A 129 -10.49 -17.42 -10.00
CA VAL A 129 -11.35 -17.12 -11.17
C VAL A 129 -12.79 -17.65 -11.01
N PRO A 130 -13.04 -18.90 -10.60
CA PRO A 130 -14.40 -19.39 -10.35
C PRO A 130 -15.15 -18.56 -9.31
N VAL A 131 -14.48 -18.10 -8.26
CA VAL A 131 -15.07 -17.23 -7.23
C VAL A 131 -15.48 -15.90 -7.85
N VAL A 132 -14.62 -15.28 -8.66
CA VAL A 132 -14.94 -14.02 -9.35
C VAL A 132 -16.12 -14.19 -10.30
N ILE A 133 -16.18 -15.30 -11.06
CA ILE A 133 -17.30 -15.59 -11.96
C ILE A 133 -18.60 -15.71 -11.18
N LEU A 134 -18.65 -16.51 -10.12
CA LEU A 134 -19.84 -16.66 -9.28
C LEU A 134 -20.25 -15.34 -8.64
N MET A 135 -19.30 -14.58 -8.09
CA MET A 135 -19.58 -13.28 -7.49
C MET A 135 -20.07 -12.26 -8.52
N SER A 136 -19.60 -12.32 -9.77
CA SER A 136 -20.01 -11.40 -10.85
C SER A 136 -21.49 -11.47 -11.21
N GLN A 137 -22.17 -12.55 -10.83
CA GLN A 137 -23.60 -12.75 -11.03
C GLN A 137 -24.45 -12.10 -9.91
N THR A 138 -23.83 -11.66 -8.82
CA THR A 138 -24.54 -11.04 -7.69
C THR A 138 -24.82 -9.55 -7.93
N ALA A 139 -25.95 -9.05 -7.42
CA ALA A 139 -26.32 -7.63 -7.54
C ALA A 139 -25.29 -6.70 -6.86
N GLY A 140 -24.74 -7.11 -5.71
CA GLY A 140 -23.73 -6.33 -4.99
C GLY A 140 -22.44 -6.15 -5.78
N PHE A 141 -22.00 -7.19 -6.50
CA PHE A 141 -20.84 -7.10 -7.37
C PHE A 141 -21.10 -6.17 -8.56
N GLN A 142 -22.24 -6.34 -9.23
CA GLN A 142 -22.62 -5.54 -10.40
C GLN A 142 -22.83 -4.05 -10.08
N ALA A 143 -23.23 -3.73 -8.84
CA ALA A 143 -23.33 -2.37 -8.35
C ALA A 143 -21.96 -1.70 -8.13
N LYS A 144 -20.91 -2.49 -7.90
CA LYS A 144 -19.55 -2.00 -7.56
C LYS A 144 -18.58 -2.05 -8.73
N TYR A 145 -18.74 -3.00 -9.64
CA TYR A 145 -17.82 -3.23 -10.76
C TYR A 145 -18.50 -2.96 -12.11
N PRO A 146 -17.78 -2.42 -13.12
CA PRO A 146 -16.41 -1.92 -12.97
C PRO A 146 -16.35 -0.68 -12.07
N LYS A 147 -15.26 -0.54 -11.33
CA LYS A 147 -15.04 0.57 -10.39
C LYS A 147 -15.19 1.93 -11.05
N LEU A 148 -14.76 2.01 -12.31
CA LEU A 148 -14.92 3.17 -13.17
C LEU A 148 -15.97 2.85 -14.25
N PRO A 149 -17.19 3.42 -14.18
CA PRO A 149 -18.24 3.14 -15.16
C PRO A 149 -17.86 3.38 -16.63
N LEU A 150 -16.94 4.32 -16.89
CA LEU A 150 -16.44 4.61 -18.25
C LEU A 150 -15.82 3.39 -18.95
N ILE A 151 -15.22 2.47 -18.21
CA ILE A 151 -14.54 1.31 -18.82
C ILE A 151 -15.53 0.22 -19.24
N LYS A 152 -16.79 0.29 -18.77
CA LYS A 152 -17.79 -0.75 -19.01
C LYS A 152 -18.01 -1.01 -20.50
N ASN A 153 -18.03 0.05 -21.30
CA ASN A 153 -18.38 0.02 -22.73
C ASN A 153 -17.24 0.52 -23.63
N SER A 154 -16.01 0.62 -23.12
CA SER A 154 -14.87 1.10 -23.91
C SER A 154 -13.60 0.34 -23.56
N PHE A 155 -13.10 -0.39 -24.55
CA PHE A 155 -11.86 -1.14 -24.45
C PHE A 155 -10.64 -0.22 -24.24
N ASP A 156 -10.58 0.92 -24.93
CA ASP A 156 -9.47 1.87 -24.80
C ASP A 156 -9.40 2.47 -23.38
N TYR A 157 -10.55 2.89 -22.83
CA TYR A 157 -10.62 3.37 -21.45
C TYR A 157 -10.29 2.25 -20.46
N PHE A 158 -10.69 1.00 -20.74
CA PHE A 158 -10.31 -0.16 -19.95
C PHE A 158 -8.79 -0.36 -19.92
N VAL A 159 -8.12 -0.40 -21.07
CA VAL A 159 -6.67 -0.60 -21.15
C VAL A 159 -5.91 0.52 -20.44
N MET A 160 -6.27 1.78 -20.69
CA MET A 160 -5.65 2.93 -20.03
C MET A 160 -5.84 2.88 -18.52
N TYR A 161 -7.06 2.57 -18.05
CA TYR A 161 -7.35 2.45 -16.62
C TYR A 161 -6.56 1.29 -15.98
N GLN A 162 -6.51 0.11 -16.61
CA GLN A 162 -5.76 -1.03 -16.09
C GLN A 162 -4.25 -0.77 -16.06
N ALA A 163 -3.69 -0.07 -17.05
CA ALA A 163 -2.29 0.34 -17.03
C ALA A 163 -1.97 1.24 -15.82
N ALA A 164 -2.84 2.21 -15.52
CA ALA A 164 -2.72 3.01 -14.30
C ALA A 164 -2.96 2.16 -13.04
N TYR A 165 -3.85 1.17 -13.11
CA TYR A 165 -4.17 0.28 -12.00
C TYR A 165 -2.96 -0.56 -11.55
N LEU A 166 -2.16 -1.02 -12.52
CA LEU A 166 -0.91 -1.73 -12.27
C LEU A 166 0.05 -0.94 -11.38
N ILE A 167 0.17 0.38 -11.59
CA ILE A 167 1.05 1.26 -10.82
C ILE A 167 0.65 1.29 -9.34
N LYS A 168 -0.65 1.32 -9.05
CA LYS A 168 -1.14 1.25 -7.67
C LYS A 168 -0.84 -0.08 -7.02
N TRP A 169 -1.01 -1.20 -7.73
CA TRP A 169 -0.72 -2.51 -7.15
C TRP A 169 0.78 -2.73 -6.92
N LEU A 170 1.63 -2.17 -7.78
CA LEU A 170 3.05 -2.07 -7.51
C LEU A 170 3.34 -1.30 -6.23
N ALA A 171 2.73 -0.12 -6.05
CA ALA A 171 2.93 0.68 -4.85
C ALA A 171 2.38 0.02 -3.58
N TRP A 172 1.21 -0.62 -3.70
CA TRP A 172 0.56 -1.36 -2.62
C TRP A 172 1.43 -2.53 -2.15
N GLU A 173 1.89 -3.37 -3.08
CA GLU A 173 2.73 -4.51 -2.75
C GLU A 173 4.12 -4.10 -2.30
N PHE A 174 4.69 -3.05 -2.89
CA PHE A 174 5.92 -2.46 -2.38
C PHE A 174 5.75 -1.99 -0.93
N PHE A 175 4.66 -1.33 -0.55
CA PHE A 175 4.49 -0.85 0.81
C PHE A 175 4.45 -1.99 1.83
N PHE A 176 3.60 -2.99 1.61
CA PHE A 176 3.45 -4.09 2.56
C PHE A 176 4.59 -5.11 2.50
N ARG A 177 4.96 -5.58 1.30
CA ARG A 177 5.98 -6.64 1.14
C ARG A 177 7.38 -6.10 0.95
N GLY A 178 7.51 -4.91 0.38
CA GLY A 178 8.78 -4.22 0.27
C GLY A 178 9.17 -3.54 1.56
N TYR A 179 8.50 -2.43 1.86
CA TYR A 179 8.90 -1.52 2.91
C TYR A 179 8.70 -2.12 4.31
N LEU A 180 7.50 -2.60 4.65
CA LEU A 180 7.26 -3.15 5.98
C LEU A 180 7.92 -4.52 6.17
N LEU A 181 7.70 -5.47 5.26
CA LEU A 181 8.24 -6.82 5.40
C LEU A 181 9.78 -6.86 5.26
N PHE A 182 10.35 -6.50 4.12
CA PHE A 182 11.82 -6.56 3.96
C PHE A 182 12.55 -5.51 4.82
N GLY A 183 11.96 -4.32 5.02
CA GLY A 183 12.52 -3.30 5.88
C GLY A 183 12.61 -3.70 7.36
N LEU A 184 11.79 -4.65 7.83
CA LEU A 184 11.84 -5.17 9.20
C LEU A 184 12.46 -6.58 9.29
N TYR A 185 12.67 -7.26 8.16
CA TYR A 185 13.12 -8.65 8.13
C TYR A 185 14.48 -8.88 8.81
N LYS A 186 15.42 -7.93 8.67
CA LYS A 186 16.76 -8.05 9.27
C LYS A 186 16.70 -8.21 10.80
N ARG A 187 15.77 -7.54 11.47
CA ARG A 187 15.63 -7.57 12.93
C ARG A 187 14.73 -8.72 13.40
N TYR A 188 13.62 -8.95 12.71
CA TYR A 188 12.55 -9.83 13.20
C TYR A 188 12.42 -11.16 12.45
N GLY A 189 13.18 -11.39 11.38
CA GLY A 189 13.07 -12.60 10.56
C GLY A 189 11.63 -12.82 10.08
N GLU A 190 11.11 -14.04 10.27
CA GLU A 190 9.72 -14.37 9.91
C GLU A 190 8.67 -13.56 10.70
N GLY A 191 9.02 -13.00 11.87
CA GLY A 191 8.14 -12.10 12.62
C GLY A 191 7.75 -10.84 11.84
N ALA A 192 8.56 -10.42 10.85
CA ALA A 192 8.23 -9.31 9.95
C ALA A 192 6.94 -9.54 9.14
N ILE A 193 6.50 -10.80 8.98
CA ILE A 193 5.22 -11.14 8.33
C ILE A 193 4.04 -10.53 9.09
N LEU A 194 4.09 -10.49 10.42
CA LEU A 194 3.02 -9.93 11.25
C LEU A 194 2.93 -8.41 11.07
N PHE A 195 4.07 -7.71 11.07
CA PHE A 195 4.16 -6.27 10.86
C PHE A 195 3.66 -5.83 9.48
N SER A 196 3.75 -6.70 8.47
CA SER A 196 3.18 -6.46 7.14
C SER A 196 1.68 -6.80 7.10
N THR A 197 1.31 -7.95 7.63
CA THR A 197 -0.05 -8.52 7.53
C THR A 197 -1.08 -7.70 8.32
N MET A 198 -0.77 -7.29 9.55
CA MET A 198 -1.72 -6.55 10.38
C MET A 198 -2.19 -5.24 9.74
N PRO A 199 -1.31 -4.30 9.32
CA PRO A 199 -1.75 -3.08 8.65
C PRO A 199 -2.38 -3.37 7.29
N PHE A 200 -1.96 -4.43 6.58
CA PHE A 200 -2.61 -4.85 5.33
C PHE A 200 -4.08 -5.21 5.54
N VAL A 201 -4.39 -5.99 6.59
CA VAL A 201 -5.77 -6.35 6.95
C VAL A 201 -6.56 -5.13 7.38
N VAL A 202 -5.99 -4.25 8.22
CA VAL A 202 -6.64 -2.99 8.63
C VAL A 202 -6.92 -2.09 7.41
N ALA A 203 -6.02 -2.06 6.43
CA ALA A 203 -6.22 -1.27 5.20
C ALA A 203 -7.35 -1.82 4.30
N HIS A 204 -7.90 -3.01 4.61
CA HIS A 204 -9.11 -3.57 3.99
C HIS A 204 -10.40 -3.15 4.70
N TRP A 205 -10.33 -2.39 5.79
CA TRP A 205 -11.51 -1.91 6.51
C TRP A 205 -12.49 -1.18 5.59
N GLY A 206 -13.79 -1.41 5.81
CA GLY A 206 -14.88 -0.91 4.96
C GLY A 206 -15.20 -1.79 3.74
N LYS A 207 -14.47 -2.90 3.52
CA LYS A 207 -14.85 -3.96 2.58
C LYS A 207 -15.79 -4.98 3.26
N PRO A 208 -16.48 -5.84 2.48
CA PRO A 208 -17.22 -6.97 3.02
C PRO A 208 -16.36 -7.80 4.01
N GLU A 209 -16.96 -8.25 5.10
CA GLU A 209 -16.27 -8.96 6.18
C GLU A 209 -15.46 -10.17 5.67
N ALA A 210 -16.04 -10.95 4.76
CA ALA A 210 -15.35 -12.08 4.14
C ALA A 210 -14.06 -11.66 3.39
N GLU A 211 -14.03 -10.48 2.75
CA GLU A 211 -12.81 -9.95 2.12
C GLU A 211 -11.75 -9.57 3.17
N ILE A 212 -12.15 -9.09 4.34
CA ILE A 212 -11.24 -8.72 5.42
C ILE A 212 -10.62 -9.97 6.06
N PHE A 213 -11.40 -11.02 6.33
CA PHE A 213 -10.87 -12.30 6.79
C PHE A 213 -9.97 -12.97 5.75
N ALA A 214 -10.36 -12.93 4.47
CA ALA A 214 -9.52 -13.42 3.38
C ALA A 214 -8.19 -12.64 3.28
N ALA A 215 -8.19 -11.35 3.63
CA ALA A 215 -6.98 -10.53 3.66
C ALA A 215 -5.95 -11.02 4.70
N ILE A 216 -6.37 -11.72 5.77
CA ILE A 216 -5.43 -12.35 6.71
C ILE A 216 -4.63 -13.43 5.98
N ALA A 217 -5.32 -14.38 5.35
CA ALA A 217 -4.68 -15.47 4.61
C ALA A 217 -3.83 -14.94 3.45
N ALA A 218 -4.37 -14.01 2.65
CA ALA A 218 -3.62 -13.35 1.58
C ALA A 218 -2.39 -12.61 2.12
N GLY A 219 -2.52 -11.96 3.28
CA GLY A 219 -1.46 -11.36 4.09
C GLY A 219 -0.22 -12.26 4.19
N PHE A 220 -0.41 -13.42 4.82
CA PHE A 220 0.63 -14.43 5.05
C PHE A 220 1.16 -15.04 3.75
N ILE A 221 0.27 -15.43 2.82
CA ILE A 221 0.66 -16.08 1.56
C ILE A 221 1.57 -15.17 0.75
N LEU A 222 1.17 -13.90 0.55
CA LEU A 222 1.94 -12.94 -0.23
C LEU A 222 3.28 -12.61 0.44
N CYS A 223 3.33 -12.49 1.77
CA CYS A 223 4.61 -12.31 2.47
C CYS A 223 5.55 -13.50 2.25
N ARG A 224 5.03 -14.74 2.35
CA ARG A 224 5.83 -15.96 2.11
C ARG A 224 6.33 -16.03 0.67
N LEU A 225 5.49 -15.70 -0.31
CA LEU A 225 5.89 -15.62 -1.71
C LEU A 225 7.00 -14.58 -1.92
N SER A 226 6.86 -13.40 -1.33
CA SER A 226 7.88 -12.36 -1.45
C SER A 226 9.19 -12.76 -0.82
N LEU A 227 9.21 -13.34 0.39
CA LEU A 227 10.44 -13.81 1.03
C LEU A 227 11.12 -14.91 0.22
N ASN A 228 10.36 -15.88 -0.29
CA ASN A 228 10.88 -17.00 -1.07
C ASN A 228 11.50 -16.54 -2.40
N GLY A 229 10.79 -15.69 -3.13
CA GLY A 229 11.24 -15.16 -4.43
C GLY A 229 12.14 -13.93 -4.32
N ARG A 230 12.38 -13.41 -3.10
CA ARG A 230 13.03 -12.12 -2.81
C ARG A 230 12.49 -10.97 -3.67
N SER A 231 11.18 -10.98 -3.93
CA SER A 231 10.54 -10.09 -4.90
C SER A 231 9.10 -9.75 -4.53
N ILE A 232 8.70 -8.50 -4.71
CA ILE A 232 7.29 -8.07 -4.60
C ILE A 232 6.48 -8.35 -5.88
N MET A 233 7.14 -8.68 -6.99
CA MET A 233 6.50 -8.74 -8.31
C MET A 233 5.43 -9.82 -8.44
N PRO A 234 5.60 -11.05 -7.89
CA PRO A 234 4.52 -12.05 -7.93
C PRO A 234 3.25 -11.55 -7.23
N GLY A 235 3.38 -10.93 -6.06
CA GLY A 235 2.25 -10.38 -5.32
C GLY A 235 1.55 -9.24 -6.07
N MET A 236 2.34 -8.36 -6.70
CA MET A 236 1.82 -7.29 -7.56
C MET A 236 1.02 -7.85 -8.74
N VAL A 237 1.52 -8.89 -9.40
CA VAL A 237 0.81 -9.57 -10.49
C VAL A 237 -0.47 -10.22 -9.98
N LEU A 238 -0.46 -10.93 -8.84
CA LEU A 238 -1.66 -11.55 -8.30
C LEU A 238 -2.74 -10.51 -8.00
N HIS A 239 -2.37 -9.41 -7.32
CA HIS A 239 -3.28 -8.32 -7.00
C HIS A 239 -3.85 -7.66 -8.25
N PHE A 240 -3.00 -7.39 -9.25
CA PHE A 240 -3.43 -6.84 -10.52
C PHE A 240 -4.40 -7.77 -11.26
N LEU A 241 -4.09 -9.06 -11.35
CA LEU A 241 -4.94 -10.04 -12.05
C LEU A 241 -6.30 -10.20 -11.38
N VAL A 242 -6.34 -10.34 -10.05
CA VAL A 242 -7.61 -10.47 -9.30
C VAL A 242 -8.43 -9.18 -9.39
N ALA A 243 -7.81 -8.00 -9.26
CA ALA A 243 -8.53 -6.74 -9.35
C ALA A 243 -9.02 -6.43 -10.76
N GLY A 244 -8.16 -6.65 -11.74
CA GLY A 244 -8.45 -6.46 -13.16
C GLY A 244 -9.52 -7.41 -13.65
N SER A 245 -9.54 -8.67 -13.20
CA SER A 245 -10.59 -9.62 -13.55
C SER A 245 -11.95 -9.20 -13.00
N MET A 246 -12.01 -8.62 -11.79
CA MET A 246 -13.28 -8.13 -11.24
C MET A 246 -13.87 -6.98 -12.08
N ASP A 247 -13.04 -6.04 -12.54
CA ASP A 247 -13.46 -4.98 -13.45
C ASP A 247 -13.85 -5.55 -14.83
N PHE A 248 -13.04 -6.47 -15.36
CA PHE A 248 -13.26 -7.12 -16.66
C PHE A 248 -14.62 -7.81 -16.70
N MET A 249 -14.97 -8.61 -15.67
CA MET A 249 -16.17 -9.45 -15.67
C MET A 249 -17.51 -8.71 -15.81
N ASN A 250 -17.54 -7.38 -15.72
CA ASN A 250 -18.77 -6.60 -15.97
C ASN A 250 -18.68 -5.62 -17.15
N CYS A 251 -17.63 -5.71 -17.97
CA CYS A 251 -17.54 -5.00 -19.25
C CYS A 251 -18.37 -5.66 -20.35
N THR A 252 -18.83 -4.89 -21.33
CA THR A 252 -19.71 -5.37 -22.42
C THR A 252 -18.95 -5.87 -23.65
N PHE A 253 -17.72 -5.41 -23.88
CA PHE A 253 -16.96 -5.73 -25.09
C PHE A 253 -16.45 -7.18 -25.17
N TRP A 254 -16.59 -7.98 -24.11
CA TRP A 254 -16.19 -9.39 -24.09
C TRP A 254 -17.38 -10.35 -23.86
N ARG A 255 -18.58 -9.80 -23.67
CA ARG A 255 -19.84 -10.55 -23.53
C ARG A 255 -20.57 -10.58 -24.87
#